data_AF-A0A4V6JLM4-F1
#
_entry.id   AF-A0A4V6JLM4-F1
#
_cell.length_a   1.000
_cell.length_b   1.000
_cell.length_c   1.000
_cell.angle_alpha   90.00
_cell.angle_beta   90.00
_cell.angle_gamma   90.00
#
_symmetry.space_group_name_H-M   'P 1'
#
loop_
_entity.id
_entity.type
_entity.pdbx_description
1 polymer ?
#
loop_
_entity_poly.entity_id
_entity_poly.type
_entity_poly.pdbx_seq_one_letter_code
_entity_poly.pdbx_strand_id
1 'polypeptide(L)'
;MVKTGDSLDIGNGKQLIFVETPMLHWPDSMMTYMTGDAVLFSNDAFGQHYCDERLFNDEVDQAELYEQCQRYYANILTPVQPSGYAKNYRNPRLQPAGGYDCHLPRGGMA
;
A
#
# COMPACT_ATOMS: atom_id res chain seq x y z
N MET A 1 10.81 20.49 1.98
CA MET A 1 9.87 19.51 2.54
C MET A 1 8.54 19.72 1.85
N VAL A 2 7.92 18.63 1.41
CA VAL A 2 6.56 18.62 0.86
C VAL A 2 5.59 18.20 1.97
N LYS A 3 4.36 18.67 1.89
CA LYS A 3 3.27 18.35 2.81
C LYS A 3 2.11 17.70 2.05
N THR A 4 1.19 17.14 2.81
CA THR A 4 -0.05 16.61 2.27
C THR A 4 -0.81 17.66 1.45
N GLY A 5 -1.07 17.35 0.18
CA GLY A 5 -1.74 18.23 -0.77
C GLY A 5 -0.79 19.13 -1.58
N ASP A 6 0.50 19.15 -1.27
CA ASP A 6 1.49 19.78 -2.15
C ASP A 6 1.54 19.00 -3.47
N SER A 7 1.83 19.72 -4.55
CA SER A 7 1.89 19.13 -5.89
C SER A 7 3.09 19.61 -6.68
N LEU A 8 3.55 18.74 -7.58
CA LEU A 8 4.62 19.01 -8.53
C LEU A 8 4.12 18.68 -9.94
N ASP A 9 4.05 19.70 -10.79
CA ASP A 9 3.74 19.53 -12.21
C ASP A 9 4.93 18.85 -12.91
N ILE A 10 4.63 17.80 -13.68
CA ILE A 10 5.61 17.01 -14.46
C ILE A 10 5.37 17.15 -15.97
N GLY A 11 4.49 18.06 -16.38
CA GLY A 11 4.11 18.30 -17.77
C GLY A 11 3.04 17.34 -18.28
N ASN A 12 2.64 17.52 -19.54
CA ASN A 12 1.60 16.73 -20.21
C ASN A 12 0.24 16.70 -19.47
N GLY A 13 -0.07 17.74 -18.69
CA GLY A 13 -1.29 17.81 -17.88
C GLY A 13 -1.29 16.86 -16.67
N LYS A 14 -0.12 16.35 -16.26
CA LYS A 14 0.06 15.46 -15.11
C LYS A 14 0.78 16.18 -13.98
N GLN A 15 0.37 15.88 -12.75
CA GLN A 15 1.02 16.35 -11.53
C GLN A 15 1.19 15.19 -10.55
N LEU A 16 2.26 15.25 -9.77
CA LEU A 16 2.45 14.43 -8.58
C LEU A 16 1.83 15.15 -7.39
N ILE A 17 1.03 14.45 -6.59
CA ILE A 17 0.40 14.93 -5.37
C ILE A 17 1.00 14.12 -4.21
N PHE A 18 1.54 14.82 -3.21
CA PHE A 18 2.17 14.19 -2.06
C PHE A 18 1.16 14.05 -0.91
N VAL A 19 1.19 12.90 -0.23
CA VAL A 19 0.34 12.59 0.93
C VAL A 19 1.22 12.06 2.05
N GLU A 20 1.30 12.78 3.16
CA GLU A 20 2.08 12.31 4.32
C GLU A 20 1.31 11.18 5.02
N THR A 21 2.00 10.10 5.36
CA THR A 21 1.45 8.94 6.06
C THR A 21 2.30 8.60 7.28
N PRO A 22 2.44 9.52 8.25
CA PRO A 22 3.34 9.34 9.38
C PRO A 22 2.91 8.13 10.22
N MET A 23 3.89 7.35 10.67
CA MET A 23 3.71 6.09 11.40
C MET A 23 3.00 4.99 10.61
N LEU A 24 2.76 5.17 9.31
CA LEU A 24 2.50 4.05 8.42
C LEU A 24 3.86 3.46 8.06
N HIS A 25 4.37 2.61 8.96
CA HIS A 25 5.71 2.05 9.17
C HIS A 25 6.76 3.00 9.76
N TRP A 26 7.02 4.19 9.20
CA TRP A 26 8.02 5.13 9.72
C TRP A 26 7.47 6.57 9.90
N PRO A 27 8.12 7.44 10.70
CA PRO A 27 7.66 8.82 10.91
C PRO A 27 7.72 9.71 9.67
N ASP A 28 8.55 9.36 8.68
CA ASP A 28 8.81 10.11 7.45
C ASP A 28 8.09 9.53 6.23
N SER A 29 7.30 8.47 6.41
CA SER A 29 6.59 7.80 5.32
C SER A 29 5.59 8.74 4.63
N MET A 30 5.59 8.70 3.30
CA MET A 30 4.66 9.42 2.44
C MET A 30 4.29 8.58 1.21
N MET A 31 3.16 8.89 0.62
CA MET A 31 2.72 8.36 -0.67
C MET A 31 2.73 9.46 -1.73
N THR A 32 2.87 9.08 -3.00
CA THR A 32 2.80 10.00 -4.13
C THR A 32 1.75 9.52 -5.12
N TYR A 33 0.79 10.38 -5.46
CA TYR A 33 -0.24 10.10 -6.45
C TYR A 33 0.02 10.86 -7.75
N MET A 34 -0.04 10.19 -8.89
CA MET A 34 0.11 10.81 -10.21
C MET A 34 -1.26 10.99 -10.87
N THR A 35 -1.62 12.23 -11.17
CA THR A 35 -2.87 12.55 -11.86
C THR A 35 -2.82 12.12 -13.33
N GLY A 36 -4.00 12.04 -13.96
CA GLY A 36 -4.15 11.58 -15.34
C GLY A 36 -4.14 10.06 -15.42
N ASP A 37 -2.99 9.43 -15.10
CA ASP A 37 -2.85 7.96 -15.12
C ASP A 37 -3.46 7.29 -13.89
N ALA A 38 -3.79 8.06 -12.85
CA ALA A 38 -4.39 7.59 -11.60
C ALA A 38 -3.55 6.49 -10.90
N VAL A 39 -2.23 6.69 -10.84
CA VAL A 39 -1.28 5.77 -10.22
C VAL A 39 -0.90 6.25 -8.82
N LEU A 40 -0.97 5.35 -7.84
CA LEU A 40 -0.50 5.60 -6.48
C LEU A 40 0.82 4.87 -6.24
N PHE A 41 1.87 5.63 -5.91
CA PHE A 41 3.14 5.12 -5.43
C PHE A 41 3.08 5.08 -3.89
N SER A 42 2.65 3.95 -3.35
CA SER A 42 2.30 3.77 -1.93
C SER A 42 3.48 3.39 -1.01
N ASN A 43 4.66 3.15 -1.58
CA ASN A 43 5.85 2.68 -0.86
C ASN A 43 5.58 1.33 -0.14
N ASP A 44 5.85 1.21 1.15
CA ASP A 44 5.65 -0.03 1.93
C ASP A 44 4.16 -0.37 2.14
N ALA A 45 3.27 0.62 2.04
CA ALA A 45 1.84 0.34 2.13
C ALA A 45 1.39 -0.50 0.94
N PHE A 46 0.59 -1.52 1.22
CA PHE A 46 0.09 -2.49 0.24
C PHE A 46 1.16 -3.37 -0.42
N GLY A 47 2.41 -3.30 0.05
CA GLY A 47 3.51 -4.13 -0.43
C GLY A 47 3.59 -5.51 0.23
N GLN A 48 4.48 -6.32 -0.31
CA GLN A 48 4.78 -7.67 0.13
C GLN A 48 6.22 -8.05 -0.23
N HIS A 49 6.80 -8.98 0.53
CA HIS A 49 8.07 -9.60 0.15
C HIS A 49 7.78 -10.85 -0.69
N TYR A 50 7.60 -10.64 -2.00
CA TYR A 50 7.35 -11.71 -2.97
C TYR A 50 8.21 -11.49 -4.21
N CYS A 51 8.90 -12.54 -4.68
CA CYS A 51 9.82 -12.47 -5.81
C CYS A 51 9.28 -13.31 -6.97
N ASP A 52 9.01 -12.67 -8.09
CA ASP A 52 8.57 -13.27 -9.34
C ASP A 52 9.17 -12.49 -10.52
N GLU A 53 9.27 -13.10 -11.71
CA GLU A 53 9.74 -12.40 -12.92
C GLU A 53 8.69 -11.43 -13.47
N ARG A 54 7.42 -11.65 -13.12
CA ARG A 54 6.26 -10.85 -13.55
C ARG A 54 6.01 -9.71 -12.58
N LEU A 55 5.54 -8.58 -13.11
CA LEU A 55 5.39 -7.34 -12.34
C LEU A 55 3.97 -7.14 -11.80
N PHE A 56 2.96 -7.55 -12.56
CA PHE A 56 1.57 -7.23 -12.23
C PHE A 56 0.90 -8.35 -11.41
N ASN A 57 -0.03 -7.94 -10.54
CA ASN A 57 -0.69 -8.88 -9.64
C ASN A 57 -1.51 -9.94 -10.37
N ASP A 58 -2.05 -9.64 -11.55
CA ASP A 58 -2.86 -10.57 -12.36
C ASP A 58 -2.03 -11.66 -13.06
N GLU A 59 -0.70 -11.56 -13.00
CA GLU A 59 0.22 -12.46 -13.71
C GLU A 59 0.82 -13.54 -12.80
N VAL A 60 0.66 -13.42 -11.47
CA VAL A 60 1.31 -14.28 -10.46
C VAL A 60 0.34 -15.24 -9.76
N ASP A 61 0.88 -16.15 -8.94
CA ASP A 61 0.07 -17.04 -8.11
C ASP A 61 -0.67 -16.25 -7.02
N GLN A 62 -2.01 -16.28 -7.08
CA GLN A 62 -2.85 -15.48 -6.18
C GLN A 62 -2.84 -15.97 -4.73
N ALA A 63 -2.60 -17.27 -4.50
CA ALA A 63 -2.55 -17.82 -3.16
C ALA A 63 -1.24 -17.42 -2.47
N GLU A 64 -0.12 -17.53 -3.17
CA GLU A 64 1.18 -17.11 -2.66
C GLU A 64 1.25 -15.60 -2.45
N LEU A 65 0.75 -14.82 -3.40
CA LEU A 65 0.65 -13.36 -3.29
C LEU A 65 -0.09 -12.97 -2.00
N TYR A 66 -1.28 -13.53 -1.77
CA TYR A 66 -2.10 -13.23 -0.60
C TYR A 66 -1.42 -13.63 0.72
N GLU A 67 -0.75 -14.79 0.75
CA GLU A 67 0.01 -15.23 1.93
C GLU A 67 1.13 -14.23 2.28
N GLN A 68 1.91 -13.78 1.30
CA GLN A 68 2.99 -12.83 1.55
C GLN A 68 2.47 -11.46 1.98
N CYS A 69 1.36 -10.98 1.43
CA CYS A 69 0.73 -9.73 1.86
C CYS A 69 0.28 -9.81 3.33
N GLN A 70 -0.39 -10.89 3.73
CA GLN A 70 -0.79 -11.11 5.13
C GLN A 70 0.43 -11.16 6.05
N ARG A 71 1.46 -11.89 5.65
CA ARG A 71 2.71 -12.00 6.42
C ARG A 71 3.38 -10.65 6.60
N TYR A 72 3.47 -9.84 5.55
CA TYR A 72 4.07 -8.50 5.60
C TYR A 72 3.29 -7.60 6.56
N TYR A 73 1.97 -7.51 6.39
CA TYR A 73 1.11 -6.70 7.24
C TYR A 73 1.19 -7.11 8.72
N ALA A 74 1.08 -8.41 8.99
CA ALA A 74 1.09 -8.94 10.35
C ALA A 74 2.38 -8.59 11.10
N ASN A 75 3.53 -8.66 10.43
CA ASN A 75 4.84 -8.50 11.07
C ASN A 75 5.36 -7.06 11.09
N ILE A 76 4.98 -6.22 10.11
CA ILE A 76 5.55 -4.88 9.95
C ILE A 76 4.53 -3.79 10.31
N LEU A 77 3.29 -3.91 9.85
CA LEU A 77 2.30 -2.84 9.97
C LEU A 77 1.47 -2.94 11.26
N THR A 78 1.27 -4.13 11.83
CA THR A 78 0.51 -4.31 13.08
C THR A 78 1.01 -3.46 14.26
N PRO A 79 2.33 -3.37 14.56
CA PRO A 79 2.81 -2.64 15.74
C PRO A 79 2.62 -1.12 15.65
N VAL A 80 2.58 -0.58 14.44
CA VAL A 80 2.47 0.86 14.19
C VAL A 80 1.02 1.33 14.03
N GLN A 81 0.05 0.41 14.09
CA GLN A 81 -1.36 0.79 14.07
C GLN A 81 -1.74 1.57 15.32
N PRO A 82 -2.57 2.62 15.19
CA PRO A 82 -3.17 3.27 16.34
C PRO A 82 -3.86 2.22 17.23
N SER A 83 -3.66 2.30 18.55
CA SER A 83 -4.07 1.32 19.56
C SER A 83 -5.56 0.93 19.60
N GLY A 84 -6.39 1.48 18.70
CA GLY A 84 -7.77 1.08 18.43
C GLY A 84 -7.95 -0.04 17.38
N TYR A 85 -7.01 -0.26 16.47
CA TYR A 85 -7.14 -1.25 15.37
C TYR A 85 -6.48 -2.62 15.66
N ALA A 86 -5.49 -2.66 16.56
CA ALA A 86 -4.70 -3.86 16.87
C ALA A 86 -5.49 -4.99 17.58
N LYS A 87 -6.72 -4.76 18.06
CA LYS A 87 -7.46 -5.74 18.87
C LYS A 87 -8.04 -6.92 18.09
N ASN A 88 -8.07 -6.87 16.76
CA ASN A 88 -8.79 -7.86 15.94
C ASN A 88 -7.93 -8.98 15.34
N TYR A 89 -6.59 -8.86 15.34
CA TYR A 89 -5.75 -9.80 14.57
C TYR A 89 -5.29 -11.07 15.30
N ARG A 90 -5.54 -11.20 16.61
CA ARG A 90 -5.31 -12.48 17.33
C ARG A 90 -6.44 -13.50 17.15
N ASN A 91 -7.54 -13.11 16.51
CA ASN A 91 -8.68 -13.99 16.28
C ASN A 91 -8.82 -14.26 14.76
N PRO A 92 -8.60 -15.51 14.30
CA PRO A 92 -8.75 -15.88 12.90
C PRO A 92 -10.12 -15.56 12.29
N ARG A 93 -11.15 -15.35 13.13
CA ARG A 93 -12.53 -15.02 12.73
C ARG A 93 -12.80 -13.51 12.59
N LEU A 94 -11.86 -12.65 12.98
CA LEU A 94 -11.97 -11.19 12.91
C LEU A 94 -11.06 -10.60 11.83
N GLN A 95 -10.49 -11.44 10.95
CA GLN A 95 -9.93 -10.95 9.69
C GLN A 95 -11.04 -10.18 8.95
N PRO A 96 -10.80 -8.94 8.48
CA PRO A 96 -11.81 -8.18 7.75
C PRO A 96 -12.32 -9.02 6.59
N ALA A 97 -13.64 -9.12 6.47
CA ALA A 97 -14.33 -9.88 5.43
C ALA A 97 -14.19 -9.27 4.02
N GLY A 98 -13.39 -8.21 3.88
CA GLY A 98 -12.89 -7.70 2.61
C GLY A 98 -11.39 -7.97 2.55
N GLY A 99 -10.95 -8.72 1.54
CA GLY A 99 -9.57 -9.15 1.38
C GLY A 99 -8.60 -7.98 1.49
N TYR A 100 -7.42 -8.26 2.06
CA TYR A 100 -6.27 -7.37 1.98
C TYR A 100 -5.91 -7.24 0.50
N ASP A 101 -6.45 -6.20 -0.13
CA ASP A 101 -6.17 -5.89 -1.51
C ASP A 101 -4.78 -5.25 -1.56
N CYS A 102 -3.76 -6.08 -1.77
CA CYS A 102 -2.39 -5.67 -2.06
C CYS A 102 -2.14 -5.61 -3.58
N HIS A 103 -3.21 -5.44 -4.38
CA HIS A 103 -3.12 -5.58 -5.81
C HIS A 103 -2.63 -4.28 -6.43
N LEU A 104 -1.59 -4.36 -7.26
CA LEU A 104 -1.24 -3.36 -8.26
C LEU A 104 -1.94 -3.75 -9.58
N PRO A 105 -3.22 -3.39 -9.81
CA PRO A 105 -3.88 -3.67 -11.08
C PRO A 105 -3.20 -2.88 -12.20
N ARG A 106 -3.22 -3.42 -13.42
CA ARG A 106 -2.78 -2.67 -14.62
C ARG A 106 -3.55 -1.35 -14.70
N GLY A 107 -2.88 -0.24 -14.42
CA GLY A 107 -3.45 1.11 -14.52
C GLY A 107 -4.38 1.53 -13.38
N GLY A 108 -4.24 0.98 -12.17
CA GLY A 108 -5.00 1.43 -11.00
C GLY A 108 -4.25 1.30 -9.67
N MET A 109 -4.75 2.00 -8.65
CA MET A 109 -4.20 2.13 -7.29
C MET A 109 -3.75 0.79 -6.67
N ALA A 110 -2.57 0.81 -6.04
CA ALA A 110 -2.22 -0.07 -4.93
C ALA A 110 -2.90 0.40 -3.64
#